data_AF-A0A328N1S2-F1
#
_entry.id   AF-A0A328N1S2-F1
#
_cell.length_a   1.000
_cell.length_b   1.000
_cell.length_c   1.000
_cell.angle_alpha   90.00
_cell.angle_beta   90.00
_cell.angle_gamma   90.00
#
_symmetry.space_group_name_H-M   'P 1'
#
loop_
_entity.id
_entity.type
_entity.pdbx_description
1 polymer ?
#
loop_
_entity_poly.entity_id
_entity_poly.type
_entity_poly.pdbx_seq_one_letter_code
_entity_poly.pdbx_strand_id
1 'polypeptide(L)'
;MQGPWLDGNDPDWMGDYHSDVNIQMTYWPADRAGLTDTFDAYADYCVAQLPVWTEVTQRLFNTSTNRFRNSSGRVAGWAVAFSTNPYGGSGWWWHPSGNAWLCQNLFEHYEYTQDRGYLAKIYPAVKGAVEFWETRLVTATVTDASGATREVLVADRDWSAEHGPQDTRGNTYSQELVWNLFENYHTAARVLGRDADHARSVDALRKRLYLPEVSPTSGWLQEWMSPDNLGETTHRHLSPLIGLFPGDRIRPDGSTPAAIVAGATALLTARGMNSFGWANAWRSLCWARLKDAEKAYQLIVNNLRPSTNGSNGSAMNLFDIYETNPGRGIFQIDANLGTPAAIVEMLLYSRPGHVELLPALPAAWASAGSVAGVGVRGGFTADLSWRDGRVTQARLTSVGGRSTTVLANGRSRQVTLRPGESVTLRNL
;
A
#
# COMPACT_ATOMS: atom_id res chain seq x y z
N MET A 1 6.09 15.88 -0.39
CA MET A 1 5.76 16.10 1.03
C MET A 1 4.66 17.15 1.26
N GLN A 2 4.71 18.33 0.62
CA GLN A 2 3.74 19.42 0.87
C GLN A 2 2.86 19.79 -0.35
N GLY A 3 2.73 18.87 -1.31
CA GLY A 3 2.11 19.19 -2.60
C GLY A 3 2.89 20.31 -3.32
N PRO A 4 2.21 21.28 -3.95
CA PRO A 4 2.85 22.44 -4.58
C PRO A 4 3.02 23.66 -3.65
N TRP A 5 2.68 23.56 -2.36
CA TRP A 5 2.68 24.70 -1.43
C TRP A 5 3.86 24.64 -0.49
N LEU A 6 4.75 25.63 -0.58
CA LEU A 6 5.90 25.84 0.31
C LEU A 6 5.94 27.31 0.72
N ASP A 7 6.39 27.59 1.95
CA ASP A 7 6.57 28.94 2.48
C ASP A 7 8.03 29.43 2.45
N GLY A 8 8.97 28.58 2.04
CA GLY A 8 10.40 28.89 1.97
C GLY A 8 11.23 27.93 1.11
N ASN A 9 12.54 28.20 1.04
CA ASN A 9 13.52 27.44 0.25
C ASN A 9 14.23 26.31 1.02
N ASP A 10 13.94 26.17 2.32
CA ASP A 10 14.48 25.11 3.18
C ASP A 10 13.33 24.39 3.91
N PRO A 11 12.42 23.75 3.17
CA PRO A 11 11.28 23.07 3.76
C PRO A 11 11.72 21.82 4.55
N ASP A 12 10.99 21.48 5.61
CA ASP A 12 11.20 20.24 6.36
C ASP A 12 11.18 19.02 5.42
N TRP A 13 12.15 18.12 5.64
CA TRP A 13 12.42 16.97 4.76
C TRP A 13 12.52 17.35 3.27
N MET A 14 13.09 18.52 2.99
CA MET A 14 13.38 19.00 1.63
C MET A 14 12.16 19.11 0.71
N GLY A 15 10.93 19.05 1.26
CA GLY A 15 9.73 19.03 0.44
C GLY A 15 9.68 17.86 -0.56
N ASP A 16 10.45 16.79 -0.30
CA ASP A 16 10.85 15.79 -1.29
C ASP A 16 9.72 14.80 -1.68
N TYR A 17 10.09 13.78 -2.45
CA TYR A 17 9.28 12.58 -2.67
C TYR A 17 9.79 11.46 -1.77
N HIS A 18 9.17 11.36 -0.60
CA HIS A 18 9.46 10.36 0.42
C HIS A 18 8.72 9.04 0.12
N SER A 19 9.48 7.94 0.01
CA SER A 19 9.05 6.70 -0.65
C SER A 19 8.76 5.53 0.29
N ASP A 20 8.65 5.73 1.60
CA ASP A 20 8.34 4.70 2.60
C ASP A 20 6.98 4.89 3.28
N VAL A 21 6.14 5.76 2.71
CA VAL A 21 4.66 5.79 2.81
C VAL A 21 4.10 7.03 2.10
N ASN A 22 4.79 8.17 2.17
CA ASN A 22 4.17 9.48 1.93
C ASN A 22 3.78 9.70 0.46
N ILE A 23 4.68 9.44 -0.49
CA ILE A 23 4.36 9.58 -1.91
C ILE A 23 3.34 8.53 -2.34
N GLN A 24 3.38 7.32 -1.77
CA GLN A 24 2.36 6.30 -2.05
C GLN A 24 0.99 6.74 -1.54
N MET A 25 0.92 7.27 -0.32
CA MET A 25 -0.29 7.78 0.31
C MET A 25 -0.90 8.96 -0.44
N THR A 26 -0.06 9.84 -0.97
CA THR A 26 -0.48 10.97 -1.82
C THR A 26 -1.36 10.51 -2.98
N TYR A 27 -1.09 9.32 -3.54
CA TYR A 27 -1.82 8.78 -4.69
C TYR A 27 -2.82 7.67 -4.36
N TRP A 28 -2.97 7.27 -3.09
CA TRP A 28 -4.05 6.34 -2.70
C TRP A 28 -5.47 6.80 -3.07
N PRO A 29 -5.84 8.10 -2.94
CA PRO A 29 -7.18 8.53 -3.28
C PRO A 29 -7.42 8.69 -4.78
N ALA A 30 -6.39 8.79 -5.63
CA ALA A 30 -6.52 9.17 -7.04
C ALA A 30 -7.61 8.36 -7.76
N ASP A 31 -7.43 7.05 -7.90
CA ASP A 31 -8.45 6.21 -8.55
C ASP A 31 -9.65 5.94 -7.64
N ARG A 32 -9.42 5.73 -6.34
CA ARG A 32 -10.48 5.41 -5.37
C ARG A 32 -11.57 6.48 -5.36
N ALA A 33 -11.19 7.75 -5.40
CA ALA A 33 -12.10 8.90 -5.35
C ALA A 33 -12.58 9.37 -6.73
N GLY A 34 -12.29 8.64 -7.81
CA GLY A 34 -12.70 9.01 -9.17
C GLY A 34 -11.87 10.15 -9.79
N LEU A 35 -10.66 10.38 -9.29
CA LEU A 35 -9.69 11.37 -9.78
C LEU A 35 -8.58 10.71 -10.62
N THR A 36 -8.94 9.68 -11.39
CA THR A 36 -8.00 8.80 -12.13
C THR A 36 -6.95 9.54 -12.93
N ASP A 37 -7.33 10.61 -13.65
CA ASP A 37 -6.39 11.40 -14.48
C ASP A 37 -5.27 12.05 -13.67
N THR A 38 -5.45 12.24 -12.35
CA THR A 38 -4.39 12.80 -11.48
C THR A 38 -3.25 11.82 -11.21
N PHE A 39 -3.47 10.52 -11.42
CA PHE A 39 -2.45 9.49 -11.22
C PHE A 39 -1.36 9.52 -12.29
N ASP A 40 -1.64 10.07 -13.48
CA ASP A 40 -0.67 10.17 -14.57
C ASP A 40 0.61 10.89 -14.15
N ALA A 41 0.52 11.91 -13.29
CA ALA A 41 1.69 12.62 -12.77
C ALA A 41 2.64 11.69 -11.98
N TYR A 42 2.11 10.74 -11.22
CA TYR A 42 2.91 9.74 -10.50
C TYR A 42 3.56 8.75 -11.47
N ALA A 43 2.78 8.26 -12.43
CA ALA A 43 3.27 7.32 -13.42
C ALA A 43 4.37 7.93 -14.30
N ASP A 44 4.17 9.17 -14.77
CA ASP A 44 5.15 9.93 -15.54
C ASP A 44 6.41 10.19 -14.75
N TYR A 45 6.29 10.57 -13.47
CA TYR A 45 7.44 10.69 -12.58
C TYR A 45 8.24 9.37 -12.54
N CYS A 46 7.61 8.26 -12.15
CA CYS A 46 8.33 6.98 -12.02
C CYS A 46 8.97 6.52 -13.34
N VAL A 47 8.27 6.66 -14.47
CA VAL A 47 8.79 6.27 -15.79
C VAL A 47 9.94 7.17 -16.22
N ALA A 48 9.84 8.49 -16.00
CA ALA A 48 10.90 9.44 -16.34
C ALA A 48 12.16 9.25 -15.49
N GLN A 49 12.01 8.84 -14.22
CA GLN A 49 13.15 8.58 -13.34
C GLN A 49 13.84 7.22 -13.59
N LEU A 50 13.17 6.27 -14.25
CA LEU A 50 13.68 4.91 -14.42
C LEU A 50 15.12 4.84 -14.97
N PRO A 51 15.53 5.61 -16.01
CA PRO A 51 16.90 5.57 -16.50
C PRO A 51 17.93 5.97 -15.44
N VAL A 52 17.69 7.07 -14.71
CA VAL A 52 18.63 7.57 -13.69
C VAL A 52 18.65 6.68 -12.45
N TRP A 53 17.50 6.17 -12.00
CA TRP A 53 17.46 5.19 -10.92
C TRP A 53 18.20 3.90 -11.27
N THR A 54 18.06 3.43 -12.51
CA THR A 54 18.80 2.27 -13.00
C THR A 54 20.31 2.55 -12.98
N GLU A 55 20.78 3.64 -13.59
CA GLU A 55 22.21 4.01 -13.62
C GLU A 55 22.80 4.11 -12.20
N VAL A 56 22.12 4.83 -11.31
CA VAL A 56 22.57 5.05 -9.93
C VAL A 56 22.60 3.73 -9.14
N THR A 57 21.62 2.86 -9.34
CA THR A 57 21.60 1.53 -8.71
C THR A 57 22.77 0.67 -9.19
N GLN A 58 22.97 0.58 -10.50
CA GLN A 58 24.06 -0.21 -11.08
C GLN A 58 25.44 0.28 -10.61
N ARG A 59 25.64 1.60 -10.50
CA ARG A 59 26.92 2.19 -10.11
C ARG A 59 27.18 2.13 -8.61
N LEU A 60 26.15 2.37 -7.79
CA LEU A 60 26.35 2.73 -6.37
C LEU A 60 25.80 1.71 -5.39
N PHE A 61 24.88 0.81 -5.77
CA PHE A 61 24.20 -0.07 -4.81
C PHE A 61 25.17 -1.04 -4.11
N ASN A 62 26.18 -1.56 -4.81
CA ASN A 62 27.16 -2.49 -4.23
C ASN A 62 28.42 -1.81 -3.68
N THR A 63 28.43 -0.48 -3.58
CA THR A 63 29.57 0.25 -3.01
C THR A 63 29.56 0.19 -1.49
N SER A 64 30.71 0.43 -0.86
CA SER A 64 30.86 0.42 0.61
C SER A 64 30.03 1.50 1.33
N THR A 65 29.50 2.49 0.61
CA THR A 65 28.63 3.53 1.16
C THR A 65 27.18 3.06 1.33
N ASN A 66 26.77 1.95 0.71
CA ASN A 66 25.46 1.39 0.93
C ASN A 66 25.42 0.59 2.24
N ARG A 67 24.55 1.02 3.16
CA ARG A 67 24.33 0.33 4.46
C ARG A 67 23.54 -0.97 4.29
N PHE A 68 22.65 -1.03 3.31
CA PHE A 68 21.81 -2.20 2.99
C PHE A 68 22.56 -3.14 2.06
N ARG A 69 23.52 -3.88 2.65
CA ARG A 69 24.42 -4.77 1.93
C ARG A 69 23.66 -5.74 1.03
N ASN A 70 24.31 -6.10 -0.06
CA ASN A 70 23.80 -7.08 -1.00
C ASN A 70 24.72 -8.29 -1.00
N SER A 71 24.36 -9.32 -0.22
CA SER A 71 25.20 -10.50 -0.04
C SER A 71 25.41 -11.30 -1.32
N SER A 72 24.58 -11.11 -2.36
CA SER A 72 24.77 -11.80 -3.64
C SER A 72 25.91 -11.21 -4.47
N GLY A 73 26.31 -9.96 -4.21
CA GLY A 73 27.28 -9.21 -5.01
C GLY A 73 26.82 -8.87 -6.44
N ARG A 74 25.64 -9.32 -6.86
CA ARG A 74 25.05 -9.06 -8.20
C ARG A 74 24.07 -7.91 -8.11
N VAL A 75 23.99 -7.07 -9.13
CA VAL A 75 23.00 -5.98 -9.21
C VAL A 75 22.34 -6.00 -10.58
N ALA A 76 21.02 -5.79 -10.61
CA ALA A 76 20.20 -5.67 -11.81
C ALA A 76 19.06 -4.67 -11.53
N GLY A 77 18.39 -4.22 -12.59
CA GLY A 77 17.25 -3.33 -12.44
C GLY A 77 17.59 -2.01 -11.74
N TRP A 78 16.66 -1.57 -10.89
CA TRP A 78 16.72 -0.30 -10.17
C TRP A 78 16.20 -0.42 -8.74
N ALA A 79 16.70 0.44 -7.87
CA ALA A 79 16.20 0.73 -6.53
C ALA A 79 16.11 2.25 -6.35
N VAL A 80 15.50 2.69 -5.25
CA VAL A 80 15.42 4.10 -4.87
C VAL A 80 16.03 4.33 -3.51
N ALA A 81 16.27 5.58 -3.17
CA ALA A 81 16.52 5.98 -1.79
C ALA A 81 15.21 6.37 -1.11
N PHE A 82 15.20 6.47 0.22
CA PHE A 82 14.01 6.86 0.97
C PHE A 82 13.47 8.22 0.50
N SER A 83 14.35 9.18 0.22
CA SER A 83 14.00 10.45 -0.41
C SER A 83 14.49 10.55 -1.85
N THR A 84 13.62 11.07 -2.72
CA THR A 84 13.91 11.34 -4.13
C THR A 84 13.36 12.69 -4.57
N ASN A 85 13.77 13.19 -5.73
CA ASN A 85 13.27 14.45 -6.29
C ASN A 85 13.03 14.33 -7.82
N PRO A 86 12.35 15.29 -8.46
CA PRO A 86 12.02 15.20 -9.89
C PRO A 86 13.23 15.33 -10.83
N TYR A 87 14.41 15.69 -10.31
CA TYR A 87 15.65 15.87 -11.06
C TYR A 87 16.60 14.66 -10.96
N GLY A 88 16.14 13.52 -10.43
CA GLY A 88 16.96 12.31 -10.27
C GLY A 88 17.86 12.30 -9.05
N GLY A 89 17.70 13.27 -8.14
CA GLY A 89 18.38 13.27 -6.86
C GLY A 89 17.82 12.21 -5.91
N SER A 90 18.71 11.58 -5.16
CA SER A 90 18.40 10.56 -4.15
C SER A 90 19.10 10.92 -2.84
N GLY A 91 18.42 10.73 -1.71
CA GLY A 91 18.93 11.16 -0.39
C GLY A 91 18.60 10.20 0.75
N TRP A 92 19.07 10.57 1.95
CA TRP A 92 18.97 9.77 3.17
C TRP A 92 19.71 8.43 3.07
N TRP A 93 19.04 7.30 2.87
CA TRP A 93 19.66 5.99 2.60
C TRP A 93 18.94 5.28 1.45
N TRP A 94 19.54 4.22 0.92
CA TRP A 94 18.83 3.32 0.01
C TRP A 94 17.56 2.78 0.66
N HIS A 95 16.52 2.62 -0.14
CA HIS A 95 15.27 1.99 0.25
C HIS A 95 15.01 0.84 -0.73
N PRO A 96 15.61 -0.35 -0.49
CA PRO A 96 15.53 -1.46 -1.44
C PRO A 96 14.09 -1.84 -1.80
N SER A 97 13.19 -1.83 -0.81
CA SER A 97 11.76 -2.13 -0.96
C SER A 97 10.93 -1.00 -1.57
N GLY A 98 11.50 0.19 -1.74
CA GLY A 98 10.81 1.33 -2.35
C GLY A 98 10.41 1.08 -3.80
N ASN A 99 11.24 0.38 -4.57
CA ASN A 99 10.91 0.06 -5.96
C ASN A 99 9.62 -0.78 -6.08
N ALA A 100 9.47 -1.78 -5.22
CA ALA A 100 8.34 -2.69 -5.19
C ALA A 100 7.07 -1.96 -4.74
N TRP A 101 7.17 -1.07 -3.77
CA TRP A 101 6.02 -0.26 -3.32
C TRP A 101 5.60 0.76 -4.37
N LEU A 102 6.55 1.46 -5.01
CA LEU A 102 6.22 2.34 -6.13
C LEU A 102 5.49 1.57 -7.24
N CYS A 103 6.00 0.39 -7.61
CA CYS A 103 5.37 -0.49 -8.58
C CYS A 103 3.99 -1.00 -8.16
N GLN A 104 3.72 -1.15 -6.86
CA GLN A 104 2.38 -1.50 -6.38
C GLN A 104 1.37 -0.40 -6.70
N ASN A 105 1.66 0.87 -6.39
CA ASN A 105 0.79 1.98 -6.77
C ASN A 105 0.59 2.03 -8.30
N LEU A 106 1.68 1.91 -9.08
CA LEU A 106 1.59 1.91 -10.55
C LEU A 106 0.67 0.80 -11.07
N PHE A 107 0.78 -0.42 -10.53
CA PHE A 107 -0.05 -1.54 -10.96
C PHE A 107 -1.50 -1.41 -10.50
N GLU A 108 -1.76 -0.91 -9.29
CA GLU A 108 -3.13 -0.68 -8.81
C GLU A 108 -3.89 0.28 -9.73
N HIS A 109 -3.25 1.31 -10.30
CA HIS A 109 -3.89 2.19 -11.29
C HIS A 109 -4.36 1.41 -12.53
N TYR A 110 -3.55 0.45 -13.02
CA TYR A 110 -4.01 -0.46 -14.08
C TYR A 110 -5.21 -1.30 -13.64
N GLU A 111 -5.30 -1.71 -12.37
CA GLU A 111 -6.47 -2.44 -11.88
C GLU A 111 -7.75 -1.60 -11.92
N TYR A 112 -7.67 -0.28 -11.75
CA TYR A 112 -8.82 0.62 -11.89
C TYR A 112 -9.18 0.93 -13.34
N THR A 113 -8.19 1.13 -14.21
CA THR A 113 -8.45 1.56 -15.60
C THR A 113 -8.62 0.40 -16.58
N GLN A 114 -7.96 -0.72 -16.31
CA GLN A 114 -7.75 -1.84 -17.25
C GLN A 114 -7.11 -1.40 -18.58
N ASP A 115 -6.40 -0.27 -18.59
CA ASP A 115 -5.75 0.24 -19.79
C ASP A 115 -4.44 -0.51 -20.08
N ARG A 116 -4.46 -1.24 -21.20
CA ARG A 116 -3.32 -1.99 -21.70
C ARG A 116 -2.18 -1.08 -22.17
N GLY A 117 -2.49 0.11 -22.67
CA GLY A 117 -1.51 1.12 -23.09
C GLY A 117 -0.72 1.64 -21.89
N TYR A 118 -1.42 2.07 -20.85
CA TYR A 118 -0.83 2.39 -19.55
C TYR A 118 0.01 1.23 -18.98
N LEU A 119 -0.53 0.00 -18.97
CA LEU A 119 0.22 -1.16 -18.46
C LEU A 119 1.53 -1.37 -19.22
N ALA A 120 1.52 -1.19 -20.54
CA ALA A 120 2.73 -1.26 -21.37
C ALA A 120 3.73 -0.14 -21.05
N LYS A 121 3.26 1.07 -20.73
CA LYS A 121 4.09 2.22 -20.32
C LYS A 121 4.85 1.94 -19.02
N ILE A 122 4.19 1.38 -18.01
CA ILE A 122 4.82 1.10 -16.70
C ILE A 122 5.59 -0.23 -16.65
N TYR A 123 5.38 -1.12 -17.63
CA TYR A 123 5.97 -2.46 -17.64
C TYR A 123 7.50 -2.48 -17.44
N PRO A 124 8.30 -1.60 -18.07
CA PRO A 124 9.75 -1.56 -17.82
C PRO A 124 10.12 -1.26 -16.37
N ALA A 125 9.36 -0.40 -15.67
CA ALA A 125 9.59 -0.11 -14.26
C ALA A 125 9.30 -1.35 -13.38
N VAL A 126 8.17 -2.03 -13.63
CA VAL A 126 7.80 -3.27 -12.93
C VAL A 126 8.84 -4.36 -13.17
N LYS A 127 9.22 -4.59 -14.43
CA LYS A 127 10.23 -5.59 -14.79
C LYS A 127 11.60 -5.29 -14.17
N GLY A 128 12.05 -4.04 -14.22
CA GLY A 128 13.31 -3.63 -13.61
C GLY A 128 13.32 -3.83 -12.08
N ALA A 129 12.19 -3.61 -11.40
CA ALA A 129 12.10 -3.90 -9.96
C ALA A 129 12.18 -5.41 -9.70
N VAL A 130 11.56 -6.24 -10.56
CA VAL A 130 11.65 -7.71 -10.48
C VAL A 130 13.10 -8.17 -10.61
N GLU A 131 13.81 -7.69 -11.63
CA GLU A 131 15.21 -8.04 -11.89
C GLU A 131 16.12 -7.69 -10.70
N PHE A 132 15.89 -6.53 -10.07
CA PHE A 132 16.58 -6.16 -8.83
C PHE A 132 16.38 -7.22 -7.74
N TRP A 133 15.14 -7.63 -7.48
CA TRP A 133 14.83 -8.61 -6.45
C TRP A 133 15.29 -10.02 -6.78
N GLU A 134 15.28 -10.44 -8.04
CA GLU A 134 15.87 -11.72 -8.48
C GLU A 134 17.36 -11.83 -8.14
N THR A 135 18.09 -10.72 -8.21
CA THR A 135 19.52 -10.70 -7.86
C THR A 135 19.77 -10.54 -6.36
N ARG A 136 18.86 -9.91 -5.63
CA ARG A 136 19.05 -9.52 -4.22
C ARG A 136 18.50 -10.52 -3.20
N LEU A 137 17.50 -11.32 -3.54
CA LEU A 137 16.99 -12.37 -2.65
C LEU A 137 18.09 -13.39 -2.33
N VAL A 138 18.17 -13.79 -1.06
CA VAL A 138 19.12 -14.79 -0.57
C VAL A 138 18.40 -15.99 0.03
N THR A 139 19.02 -17.16 -0.03
CA THR A 139 18.51 -18.35 0.65
C THR A 139 18.73 -18.22 2.16
N ALA A 140 17.71 -18.59 2.93
CA ALA A 140 17.78 -18.78 4.38
C ALA A 140 17.15 -20.11 4.76
N THR A 141 17.62 -20.71 5.85
CA THR A 141 17.01 -21.90 6.46
C THR A 141 16.12 -21.45 7.60
N VAL A 142 14.83 -21.83 7.56
CA VAL A 142 13.88 -21.61 8.65
C VAL A 142 13.49 -22.93 9.27
N THR A 143 13.25 -22.91 10.59
CA THR A 143 12.78 -24.06 11.36
C THR A 143 11.34 -23.80 11.77
N ASP A 144 10.43 -24.71 11.43
CA ASP A 144 9.05 -24.61 11.85
C ASP A 144 8.83 -25.07 13.30
N ALA A 145 7.61 -24.93 13.80
CA ALA A 145 7.25 -25.32 15.17
C ALA A 145 7.44 -26.82 15.47
N SER A 146 7.53 -27.69 14.44
CA SER A 146 7.80 -29.12 14.60
C SER A 146 9.29 -29.46 14.68
N GLY A 147 10.16 -28.47 14.48
CA GLY A 147 11.61 -28.65 14.38
C GLY A 147 12.09 -29.02 12.98
N ALA A 148 11.19 -29.09 11.99
CA ALA A 148 11.58 -29.36 10.61
C ALA A 148 12.18 -28.10 9.97
N THR A 149 13.24 -28.28 9.20
CA THR A 149 13.92 -27.18 8.50
C THR A 149 13.53 -27.16 7.03
N ARG A 150 13.43 -25.96 6.46
CA ARG A 150 13.23 -25.76 5.01
C ARG A 150 14.00 -24.54 4.52
N GLU A 151 14.44 -24.59 3.27
CA GLU A 151 15.03 -23.44 2.60
C GLU A 151 13.95 -22.50 2.04
N VAL A 152 14.15 -21.21 2.23
CA VAL A 152 13.29 -20.12 1.77
C VAL A 152 14.11 -19.00 1.16
N LEU A 153 13.44 -18.11 0.42
CA LEU A 153 14.02 -16.86 -0.06
C LEU A 153 13.62 -15.70 0.85
N VAL A 154 14.60 -14.87 1.19
CA VAL A 154 14.41 -13.70 2.04
C VAL A 154 15.06 -12.47 1.42
N ALA A 155 14.42 -11.32 1.60
CA ALA A 155 15.07 -10.03 1.40
C ALA A 155 16.33 -9.95 2.27
N ASP A 156 17.45 -9.59 1.66
CA ASP A 156 18.71 -9.45 2.37
C ASP A 156 18.81 -8.08 3.04
N ARG A 157 19.44 -8.01 4.21
CA ARG A 157 19.90 -6.79 4.91
C ARG A 157 19.07 -5.53 4.58
N ASP A 158 17.84 -5.47 5.09
CA ASP A 158 16.88 -4.38 4.88
C ASP A 158 16.36 -3.88 6.24
N TRP A 159 15.57 -2.80 6.22
CA TRP A 159 15.00 -2.15 7.40
C TRP A 159 13.48 -2.11 7.31
N SER A 160 12.81 -2.41 8.44
CA SER A 160 11.39 -2.11 8.57
C SER A 160 11.27 -0.62 8.88
N ALA A 161 10.90 0.18 7.88
CA ALA A 161 10.75 1.62 8.03
C ALA A 161 9.83 1.93 9.23
N GLU A 162 10.24 2.66 10.26
CA GLU A 162 11.55 3.28 10.51
C GLU A 162 12.06 2.97 11.92
N HIS A 163 12.11 1.68 12.30
CA HIS A 163 12.54 1.30 13.64
C HIS A 163 13.16 -0.10 13.73
N GLY A 164 13.66 -0.43 14.92
CA GLY A 164 14.33 -1.69 15.18
C GLY A 164 15.64 -1.85 14.39
N PRO A 165 16.10 -3.08 14.15
CA PRO A 165 17.41 -3.32 13.55
C PRO A 165 17.43 -2.92 12.06
N GLN A 166 18.54 -2.31 11.62
CA GLN A 166 18.73 -1.75 10.26
C GLN A 166 19.42 -2.71 9.27
N ASP A 167 19.66 -3.98 9.66
CA ASP A 167 20.42 -4.96 8.87
C ASP A 167 19.73 -6.34 8.89
N THR A 168 18.40 -6.34 8.77
CA THR A 168 17.54 -7.52 8.98
C THR A 168 17.41 -8.35 7.72
N ARG A 169 17.21 -9.66 7.89
CA ARG A 169 16.85 -10.54 6.77
C ARG A 169 15.37 -10.91 6.87
N GLY A 170 14.68 -10.82 5.74
CA GLY A 170 13.30 -11.23 5.56
C GLY A 170 12.28 -10.52 6.46
N ASN A 171 12.50 -9.25 6.80
CA ASN A 171 11.46 -8.47 7.45
C ASN A 171 10.16 -8.48 6.62
N THR A 172 9.03 -8.43 7.32
CA THR A 172 7.70 -8.60 6.72
C THR A 172 7.42 -7.57 5.65
N TYR A 173 7.83 -6.32 5.89
CA TYR A 173 7.68 -5.21 4.96
C TYR A 173 8.22 -5.52 3.56
N SER A 174 9.47 -5.96 3.49
CA SER A 174 10.13 -6.28 2.22
C SER A 174 9.51 -7.53 1.58
N GLN A 175 9.25 -8.56 2.38
CA GLN A 175 8.74 -9.84 1.86
C GLN A 175 7.34 -9.68 1.23
N GLU A 176 6.46 -8.89 1.85
CA GLU A 176 5.13 -8.59 1.33
C GLU A 176 5.18 -7.81 0.02
N LEU A 177 6.00 -6.76 -0.03
CA LEU A 177 6.16 -5.93 -1.22
C LEU A 177 6.71 -6.73 -2.41
N VAL A 178 7.73 -7.55 -2.18
CA VAL A 178 8.33 -8.40 -3.22
C VAL A 178 7.36 -9.47 -3.69
N TRP A 179 6.61 -10.09 -2.77
CA TRP A 179 5.60 -11.07 -3.13
C TRP A 179 4.51 -10.46 -4.02
N ASN A 180 4.08 -9.24 -3.72
CA ASN A 180 3.09 -8.51 -4.52
C ASN A 180 3.66 -8.08 -5.88
N LEU A 181 4.89 -7.57 -5.90
CA LEU A 181 5.59 -7.20 -7.15
C LEU A 181 5.66 -8.38 -8.12
N PHE A 182 6.01 -9.57 -7.63
CA PHE A 182 6.09 -10.77 -8.47
C PHE A 182 4.72 -11.23 -9.01
N GLU A 183 3.63 -11.10 -8.24
CA GLU A 183 2.26 -11.32 -8.74
C GLU A 183 1.89 -10.33 -9.83
N ASN A 184 2.15 -9.05 -9.58
CA ASN A 184 1.82 -7.96 -10.50
C ASN A 184 2.59 -8.12 -11.81
N TYR A 185 3.87 -8.50 -11.75
CA TYR A 185 4.66 -8.82 -12.93
C TYR A 185 4.10 -10.00 -13.72
N HIS A 186 3.74 -11.09 -13.04
CA HIS A 186 3.13 -12.25 -13.70
C HIS A 186 1.83 -11.87 -14.41
N THR A 187 0.97 -11.09 -13.74
CA THR A 187 -0.26 -10.59 -14.36
C THR A 187 0.02 -9.63 -15.52
N ALA A 188 0.97 -8.71 -15.38
CA ALA A 188 1.32 -7.76 -16.43
C ALA A 188 1.88 -8.47 -17.68
N ALA A 189 2.80 -9.40 -17.50
CA ALA A 189 3.40 -10.23 -18.55
C ALA A 189 2.32 -11.02 -19.32
N ARG A 190 1.41 -11.67 -18.58
CA ARG A 190 0.28 -12.42 -19.15
C ARG A 190 -0.66 -11.52 -19.94
N VAL A 191 -1.04 -10.37 -19.38
CA VAL A 191 -1.91 -9.42 -20.07
C VAL A 191 -1.21 -8.97 -21.33
N LEU A 192 -0.01 -8.42 -21.25
CA LEU A 192 0.74 -7.87 -22.38
C LEU A 192 1.18 -8.91 -23.43
N GLY A 193 1.18 -10.20 -23.08
CA GLY A 193 1.60 -11.30 -23.94
C GLY A 193 3.12 -11.30 -24.19
N ARG A 194 3.91 -11.02 -23.13
CA ARG A 194 5.37 -10.88 -23.19
C ARG A 194 6.03 -11.60 -22.02
N ASP A 195 7.30 -11.94 -22.17
CA ASP A 195 8.17 -12.49 -21.10
C ASP A 195 7.58 -13.71 -20.34
N ALA A 196 6.82 -14.56 -21.03
CA ALA A 196 6.11 -15.68 -20.39
C ALA A 196 7.03 -16.65 -19.63
N ASP A 197 8.24 -16.89 -20.12
CA ASP A 197 9.20 -17.80 -19.48
C ASP A 197 9.81 -17.18 -18.22
N HIS A 198 10.14 -15.89 -18.28
CA HIS A 198 10.62 -15.12 -17.14
C HIS A 198 9.54 -14.95 -16.07
N ALA A 199 8.28 -14.69 -16.46
CA ALA A 199 7.17 -14.66 -15.52
C ALA A 199 6.97 -15.99 -14.79
N ARG A 200 7.18 -17.13 -15.47
CA ARG A 200 7.13 -18.46 -14.83
C ARG A 200 8.29 -18.68 -13.85
N SER A 201 9.50 -18.23 -14.17
CA SER A 201 10.63 -18.33 -13.21
C SER A 201 10.41 -17.45 -11.99
N VAL A 202 9.89 -16.24 -12.19
CA VAL A 202 9.58 -15.30 -11.10
C VAL A 202 8.47 -15.83 -10.19
N ASP A 203 7.41 -16.45 -10.74
CA ASP A 203 6.38 -17.10 -9.93
C ASP A 203 6.94 -18.27 -9.08
N ALA A 204 7.93 -19.01 -9.60
CA ALA A 204 8.63 -20.03 -8.82
C ALA A 204 9.45 -19.44 -7.65
N LEU A 205 10.06 -18.25 -7.84
CA LEU A 205 10.73 -17.53 -6.76
C LEU A 205 9.72 -17.02 -5.72
N ARG A 206 8.59 -16.47 -6.16
CA ARG A 206 7.52 -15.98 -5.30
C ARG A 206 7.01 -17.04 -4.34
N LYS A 207 6.81 -18.28 -4.82
CA LYS A 207 6.39 -19.43 -4.01
C LYS A 207 7.41 -19.84 -2.93
N ARG A 208 8.67 -19.45 -3.07
CA ARG A 208 9.75 -19.73 -2.12
C ARG A 208 9.99 -18.59 -1.12
N LEU A 209 9.37 -17.42 -1.30
CA LEU A 209 9.49 -16.31 -0.36
C LEU A 209 8.98 -16.71 1.03
N TYR A 210 9.75 -16.36 2.06
CA TYR A 210 9.27 -16.44 3.43
C TYR A 210 8.22 -15.36 3.70
N LEU A 211 7.01 -15.76 4.08
CA LEU A 211 5.93 -14.83 4.43
C LEU A 211 5.77 -14.76 5.96
N PRO A 212 5.25 -13.64 6.49
CA PRO A 212 5.19 -13.44 7.94
C PRO A 212 4.32 -14.46 8.66
N GLU A 213 4.75 -14.81 9.85
CA GLU A 213 4.05 -15.70 10.78
C GLU A 213 3.48 -14.91 11.96
N VAL A 214 2.69 -15.58 12.80
CA VAL A 214 2.24 -15.03 14.07
C VAL A 214 3.27 -15.35 15.14
N SER A 215 3.71 -14.35 15.90
CA SER A 215 4.60 -14.53 17.04
C SER A 215 3.91 -15.38 18.11
N PRO A 216 4.52 -16.50 18.54
CA PRO A 216 4.00 -17.31 19.66
C PRO A 216 4.11 -16.58 21.00
N THR A 217 4.93 -15.53 21.09
CA THR A 217 5.16 -14.78 22.34
C THR A 217 4.16 -13.63 22.50
N SER A 218 3.93 -12.85 21.44
CA SER A 218 3.06 -11.66 21.49
C SER A 218 1.66 -11.90 20.93
N GLY A 219 1.47 -12.95 20.12
CA GLY A 219 0.26 -13.15 19.34
C GLY A 219 0.11 -12.18 18.16
N TRP A 220 1.12 -11.35 17.88
CA TRP A 220 1.09 -10.37 16.79
C TRP A 220 1.59 -10.98 15.48
N LEU A 221 1.19 -10.42 14.34
CA LEU A 221 1.91 -10.66 13.09
C LEU A 221 3.35 -10.19 13.28
N GLN A 222 4.31 -11.04 12.94
CA GLN A 222 5.72 -10.70 13.10
C GLN A 222 6.10 -9.56 12.14
N GLU A 223 6.96 -8.66 12.61
CA GLU A 223 7.56 -7.60 11.77
C GLU A 223 8.94 -7.99 11.23
N TRP A 224 9.69 -8.75 12.02
CA TRP A 224 10.96 -9.35 11.63
C TRP A 224 10.81 -10.87 11.67
N MET A 225 11.74 -11.61 11.04
CA MET A 225 11.82 -13.08 11.20
C MET A 225 12.27 -13.46 12.61
N SER A 226 11.46 -13.12 13.60
CA SER A 226 11.73 -13.27 15.03
C SER A 226 10.38 -13.32 15.77
N PRO A 227 10.24 -14.16 16.81
CA PRO A 227 9.09 -14.11 17.68
C PRO A 227 9.06 -12.84 18.55
N ASP A 228 10.18 -12.14 18.70
CA ASP A 228 10.33 -11.01 19.60
C ASP A 228 9.94 -9.67 18.95
N ASN A 229 9.42 -8.74 19.76
CA ASN A 229 9.25 -7.35 19.33
C ASN A 229 10.60 -6.63 19.42
N LEU A 230 11.24 -6.39 18.27
CA LEU A 230 12.57 -5.78 18.19
C LEU A 230 12.55 -4.24 18.03
N GLY A 231 11.37 -3.62 18.12
CA GLY A 231 11.21 -2.18 17.97
C GLY A 231 10.14 -1.60 18.89
N GLU A 232 9.63 -0.44 18.51
CA GLU A 232 8.65 0.31 19.29
C GLU A 232 7.25 -0.29 19.09
N THR A 233 6.58 -0.66 20.19
CA THR A 233 5.22 -1.23 20.16
C THR A 233 4.22 -0.29 19.47
N THR A 234 4.30 1.01 19.76
CA THR A 234 3.38 2.04 19.26
C THR A 234 3.99 2.85 18.12
N HIS A 235 4.92 2.27 17.35
CA HIS A 235 5.60 2.97 16.26
C HIS A 235 4.59 3.56 15.24
N ARG A 236 4.96 4.68 14.62
CA ARG A 236 4.08 5.39 13.69
C ARG A 236 3.82 4.62 12.38
N HIS A 237 4.81 3.89 11.87
CA HIS A 237 4.68 3.08 10.64
C HIS A 237 3.93 1.76 10.87
N LEU A 238 3.28 1.30 9.80
CA LEU A 238 2.60 0.01 9.71
C LEU A 238 3.24 -0.91 8.66
N SER A 239 4.55 -0.79 8.44
CA SER A 239 5.36 -1.59 7.51
C SER A 239 5.06 -3.11 7.53
N PRO A 240 4.88 -3.80 8.68
CA PRO A 240 4.48 -5.21 8.70
C PRO A 240 3.05 -5.50 8.22
N LEU A 241 2.22 -4.48 8.06
CA LEU A 241 0.83 -4.58 7.61
C LEU A 241 0.64 -4.22 6.13
N ILE A 242 1.71 -4.07 5.34
CA ILE A 242 1.60 -3.85 3.88
C ILE A 242 0.72 -4.91 3.20
N GLY A 243 0.81 -6.17 3.65
CA GLY A 243 -0.02 -7.25 3.12
C GLY A 243 -1.52 -7.11 3.40
N LEU A 244 -1.90 -6.29 4.41
CA LEU A 244 -3.28 -5.93 4.75
C LEU A 244 -3.74 -4.65 4.02
N PHE A 245 -2.88 -3.63 4.01
CA PHE A 245 -3.06 -2.41 3.23
C PHE A 245 -1.70 -1.72 2.98
N PRO A 246 -1.38 -1.30 1.74
CA PRO A 246 -2.28 -1.24 0.58
C PRO A 246 -2.47 -2.57 -0.15
N GLY A 247 -1.74 -3.63 0.22
CA GLY A 247 -1.88 -4.96 -0.39
C GLY A 247 -3.19 -5.68 -0.09
N ASP A 248 -3.35 -6.86 -0.67
CA ASP A 248 -4.55 -7.70 -0.59
C ASP A 248 -4.26 -9.16 -0.18
N ARG A 249 -3.09 -9.43 0.42
CA ARG A 249 -2.69 -10.79 0.84
C ARG A 249 -3.36 -11.23 2.15
N ILE A 250 -3.51 -10.30 3.08
CA ILE A 250 -4.16 -10.50 4.38
C ILE A 250 -5.57 -9.93 4.30
N ARG A 251 -6.58 -10.80 4.31
CA ARG A 251 -8.00 -10.42 4.16
C ARG A 251 -8.89 -11.20 5.13
N PRO A 252 -9.88 -10.55 5.77
CA PRO A 252 -10.83 -11.20 6.66
C PRO A 252 -12.01 -11.84 5.90
N ASP A 253 -11.77 -12.46 4.74
CA ASP A 253 -12.80 -13.07 3.88
C ASP A 253 -12.72 -14.61 3.82
N GLY A 254 -11.92 -15.20 4.71
CA GLY A 254 -11.67 -16.65 4.77
C GLY A 254 -10.58 -17.15 3.82
N SER A 255 -10.05 -16.31 2.91
CA SER A 255 -8.93 -16.69 2.03
C SER A 255 -7.57 -16.67 2.73
N THR A 256 -7.44 -15.90 3.83
CA THR A 256 -6.25 -15.86 4.68
C THR A 256 -6.48 -16.72 5.94
N PRO A 257 -5.49 -17.49 6.42
CA PRO A 257 -5.60 -18.20 7.68
C PRO A 257 -6.04 -17.29 8.82
N ALA A 258 -7.05 -17.70 9.60
CA ALA A 258 -7.66 -16.87 10.65
C ALA A 258 -6.63 -16.37 11.67
N ALA A 259 -5.60 -17.18 12.00
CA ALA A 259 -4.52 -16.79 12.89
C ALA A 259 -3.72 -15.58 12.37
N ILE A 260 -3.45 -15.51 11.06
CA ILE A 260 -2.71 -14.39 10.45
C ILE A 260 -3.53 -13.10 10.52
N VAL A 261 -4.83 -13.18 10.22
CA VAL A 261 -5.75 -12.04 10.35
C VAL A 261 -5.83 -11.57 11.81
N ALA A 262 -5.95 -12.51 12.75
CA ALA A 262 -5.95 -12.20 14.18
C ALA A 262 -4.62 -11.55 14.64
N GLY A 263 -3.49 -12.06 14.17
CA GLY A 263 -2.17 -11.49 14.47
C GLY A 263 -1.97 -10.09 13.90
N ALA A 264 -2.42 -9.84 12.66
CA ALA A 264 -2.40 -8.52 12.05
C ALA A 264 -3.29 -7.54 12.83
N THR A 265 -4.47 -7.99 13.26
CA THR A 265 -5.40 -7.21 14.09
C THR A 265 -4.80 -6.89 15.46
N ALA A 266 -4.16 -7.87 16.10
CA ALA A 266 -3.49 -7.69 17.39
C ALA A 266 -2.33 -6.70 17.29
N LEU A 267 -1.51 -6.80 16.23
CA LEU A 267 -0.44 -5.84 15.96
C LEU A 267 -0.97 -4.43 15.75
N LEU A 268 -2.00 -4.26 14.91
CA LEU A 268 -2.62 -2.95 14.67
C LEU A 268 -3.21 -2.35 15.95
N THR A 269 -3.82 -3.18 16.80
CA THR A 269 -4.31 -2.77 18.13
C THR A 269 -3.15 -2.28 19.00
N ALA A 270 -2.04 -3.02 19.04
CA ALA A 270 -0.85 -2.65 19.81
C ALA A 270 -0.19 -1.36 19.31
N ARG A 271 -0.27 -1.07 18.00
CA ARG A 271 0.19 0.19 17.39
C ARG A 271 -0.61 1.42 17.81
N GLY A 272 -1.76 1.23 18.46
CA GLY A 272 -2.57 2.28 19.06
C GLY A 272 -3.42 3.09 18.08
N MET A 273 -4.25 3.97 18.64
CA MET A 273 -5.27 4.75 17.94
C MET A 273 -4.97 6.25 17.86
N ASN A 274 -3.73 6.65 18.16
CA ASN A 274 -3.30 8.06 18.12
C ASN A 274 -1.85 8.16 17.64
N SER A 275 -1.63 8.88 16.55
CA SER A 275 -0.33 9.12 15.95
C SER A 275 -0.39 10.38 15.06
N PHE A 276 0.64 10.60 14.24
CA PHE A 276 0.68 11.65 13.21
C PHE A 276 -0.44 11.47 12.17
N GLY A 277 -0.75 12.52 11.40
CA GLY A 277 -1.86 12.52 10.45
C GLY A 277 -1.85 11.36 9.46
N TRP A 278 -0.75 11.17 8.74
CA TRP A 278 -0.59 10.07 7.78
C TRP A 278 -0.68 8.70 8.46
N ALA A 279 -0.18 8.60 9.68
CA ALA A 279 -0.13 7.37 10.45
C ALA A 279 -1.53 6.97 10.93
N ASN A 280 -2.38 7.94 11.27
CA ASN A 280 -3.80 7.72 11.55
C ASN A 280 -4.56 7.35 10.27
N ALA A 281 -4.28 8.00 9.14
CA ALA A 281 -4.91 7.68 7.86
C ALA A 281 -4.62 6.23 7.44
N TRP A 282 -3.35 5.79 7.53
CA TRP A 282 -2.99 4.40 7.23
C TRP A 282 -3.64 3.41 8.21
N ARG A 283 -3.67 3.72 9.51
CA ARG A 283 -4.40 2.90 10.49
C ARG A 283 -5.89 2.81 10.15
N SER A 284 -6.50 3.89 9.70
CA SER A 284 -7.93 3.93 9.35
C SER A 284 -8.22 3.01 8.17
N LEU A 285 -7.36 3.04 7.14
CA LEU A 285 -7.42 2.12 6.00
C LEU A 285 -7.28 0.65 6.44
N CYS A 286 -6.34 0.34 7.33
CA CYS A 286 -6.19 -1.01 7.87
C CYS A 286 -7.43 -1.46 8.69
N TRP A 287 -7.99 -0.59 9.52
CA TRP A 287 -9.22 -0.92 10.28
C TRP A 287 -10.44 -1.09 9.38
N ALA A 288 -10.55 -0.28 8.31
CA ALA A 288 -11.58 -0.45 7.29
C ALA A 288 -11.45 -1.82 6.60
N ARG A 289 -10.22 -2.24 6.25
CA ARG A 289 -9.94 -3.58 5.69
C ARG A 289 -10.30 -4.71 6.66
N LEU A 290 -10.10 -4.50 7.95
CA LEU A 290 -10.48 -5.43 9.02
C LEU A 290 -11.96 -5.33 9.43
N LYS A 291 -12.75 -4.51 8.74
CA LYS A 291 -14.21 -4.34 8.97
C LYS A 291 -14.56 -3.73 10.33
N ASP A 292 -13.63 -3.00 10.94
CA ASP A 292 -13.87 -2.26 12.18
C ASP A 292 -14.18 -0.78 11.87
N ALA A 293 -15.46 -0.53 11.63
CA ALA A 293 -15.96 0.78 11.21
C ALA A 293 -15.70 1.89 12.23
N GLU A 294 -15.86 1.59 13.53
CA GLU A 294 -15.76 2.60 14.59
C GLU A 294 -14.31 3.02 14.82
N LYS A 295 -13.37 2.06 14.80
CA LYS A 295 -11.94 2.40 14.87
C LYS A 295 -11.48 3.16 13.64
N ALA A 296 -11.91 2.76 12.44
CA ALA A 296 -11.58 3.48 11.21
C ALA A 296 -12.10 4.93 11.26
N TYR A 297 -13.35 5.13 11.69
CA TYR A 297 -13.96 6.44 11.83
C TYR A 297 -13.29 7.30 12.90
N GLN A 298 -12.94 6.73 14.06
CA GLN A 298 -12.24 7.44 15.12
C GLN A 298 -10.93 8.07 14.61
N LEU A 299 -10.17 7.35 13.77
CA LEU A 299 -8.90 7.84 13.21
C LEU A 299 -9.10 8.98 12.19
N ILE A 300 -10.19 8.94 11.42
CA ILE A 300 -10.59 10.08 10.56
C ILE A 300 -10.87 11.30 11.43
N VAL A 301 -11.65 11.14 12.49
CA VAL A 301 -11.97 12.23 13.42
C VAL A 301 -10.71 12.75 14.10
N ASN A 302 -9.75 11.89 14.43
CA ASN A 302 -8.47 12.31 15.01
C ASN A 302 -7.69 13.25 14.08
N ASN A 303 -7.64 12.97 12.77
CA ASN A 303 -6.99 13.86 11.79
C ASN A 303 -7.70 15.21 11.66
N LEU A 304 -9.02 15.23 11.84
CA LEU A 304 -9.84 16.45 11.78
C LEU A 304 -9.81 17.28 13.08
N ARG A 305 -9.17 16.81 14.16
CA ARG A 305 -9.05 17.59 15.38
C ARG A 305 -8.25 18.87 15.09
N PRO A 306 -8.64 20.03 15.63
CA PRO A 306 -7.87 21.25 15.43
C PRO A 306 -6.43 21.10 15.94
N SER A 307 -5.46 21.50 15.11
CA SER A 307 -4.09 21.70 15.55
C SER A 307 -4.05 22.95 16.44
N THR A 308 -3.64 22.76 17.70
CA THR A 308 -3.52 23.85 18.69
C THR A 308 -2.06 23.99 19.09
N ASN A 309 -1.49 25.19 19.01
CA ASN A 309 -0.09 25.45 19.34
C ASN A 309 0.89 24.49 18.62
N GLY A 310 0.64 24.18 17.34
CA GLY A 310 1.52 23.30 16.54
C GLY A 310 1.40 21.81 16.85
N SER A 311 0.37 21.38 17.59
CA SER A 311 0.09 19.96 17.82
C SER A 311 -0.36 19.25 16.53
N ASN A 312 -0.35 17.92 16.56
CA ASN A 312 -0.97 17.13 15.50
C ASN A 312 -2.46 17.50 15.28
N GLY A 313 -2.92 17.41 14.04
CA GLY A 313 -4.31 17.67 13.65
C GLY A 313 -4.41 18.60 12.45
N SER A 314 -5.60 19.14 12.19
CA SER A 314 -5.86 20.04 11.06
C SER A 314 -5.71 21.51 11.48
N ALA A 315 -4.95 22.29 10.71
CA ALA A 315 -4.93 23.75 10.82
C ALA A 315 -6.26 24.38 10.38
N MET A 316 -6.43 25.70 10.57
CA MET A 316 -7.65 26.43 10.21
C MET A 316 -8.00 26.33 8.70
N ASN A 317 -6.98 26.14 7.85
CA ASN A 317 -7.13 25.91 6.41
C ASN A 317 -7.30 24.42 6.04
N LEU A 318 -7.50 23.55 7.05
CA LEU A 318 -7.64 22.10 6.94
C LEU A 318 -6.38 21.33 6.51
N PHE A 319 -5.23 21.99 6.41
CA PHE A 319 -3.96 21.28 6.20
C PHE A 319 -3.59 20.46 7.43
N ASP A 320 -3.14 19.23 7.21
CA ASP A 320 -2.63 18.38 8.29
C ASP A 320 -1.32 18.94 8.82
N ILE A 321 -1.24 19.01 10.13
CA ILE A 321 -0.09 19.49 10.87
C ILE A 321 0.57 18.29 11.54
N TYR A 322 1.81 18.07 11.18
CA TYR A 322 2.73 17.13 11.80
C TYR A 322 3.49 17.85 12.91
N GLU A 323 3.31 17.43 14.16
CA GLU A 323 4.10 17.93 15.29
C GLU A 323 5.50 17.33 15.27
N THR A 324 6.50 18.14 14.90
CA THR A 324 7.91 17.69 14.92
C THR A 324 8.49 17.66 16.32
N ASN A 325 8.13 18.65 17.14
CA ASN A 325 8.52 18.85 18.52
C ASN A 325 7.41 19.64 19.24
N PRO A 326 7.34 19.61 20.58
CA PRO A 326 6.35 20.38 21.34
C PRO A 326 6.32 21.84 20.91
N GLY A 327 5.17 22.29 20.40
CA GLY A 327 4.99 23.68 19.94
C GLY A 327 5.39 23.95 18.48
N ARG A 328 5.94 22.98 17.76
CA ARG A 328 6.40 23.13 16.36
C ARG A 328 5.71 22.10 15.44
N GLY A 329 4.64 22.58 14.81
CA GLY A 329 3.94 21.86 13.76
C GLY A 329 4.39 22.29 12.37
N ILE A 330 4.36 21.37 11.42
CA ILE A 330 4.64 21.64 10.01
C ILE A 330 3.57 20.98 9.14
N PHE A 331 3.31 21.57 7.98
CA PHE A 331 2.35 21.01 7.05
C PHE A 331 2.91 19.74 6.39
N GLN A 332 2.09 18.68 6.33
CA GLN A 332 2.30 17.52 5.47
C GLN A 332 1.01 17.16 4.73
N ILE A 333 1.09 16.93 3.42
CA ILE A 333 -0.12 16.72 2.60
C ILE A 333 -0.64 15.28 2.64
N ASP A 334 0.19 14.33 3.07
CA ASP A 334 -0.09 12.90 3.02
C ASP A 334 -1.39 12.54 3.75
N ALA A 335 -1.62 13.04 4.96
CA ALA A 335 -2.86 12.80 5.69
C ALA A 335 -4.09 13.42 5.00
N ASN A 336 -3.94 14.58 4.35
CA ASN A 336 -5.01 15.22 3.58
C ASN A 336 -5.48 14.35 2.40
N LEU A 337 -4.62 13.45 1.89
CA LEU A 337 -4.90 12.56 0.77
C LEU A 337 -5.22 11.12 1.23
N GLY A 338 -4.56 10.65 2.28
CA GLY A 338 -4.83 9.36 2.90
C GLY A 338 -6.18 9.29 3.64
N THR A 339 -6.61 10.38 4.27
CA THR A 339 -7.88 10.40 5.03
C THR A 339 -9.10 10.25 4.10
N PRO A 340 -9.21 10.97 2.97
CA PRO A 340 -10.26 10.70 1.98
C PRO A 340 -10.19 9.27 1.40
N ALA A 341 -8.99 8.73 1.16
CA ALA A 341 -8.85 7.35 0.73
C ALA A 341 -9.45 6.37 1.77
N ALA A 342 -9.23 6.62 3.06
CA ALA A 342 -9.82 5.83 4.15
C ALA A 342 -11.35 5.90 4.16
N ILE A 343 -11.92 7.09 3.96
CA ILE A 343 -13.38 7.28 3.84
C ILE A 343 -13.93 6.42 2.70
N VAL A 344 -13.30 6.46 1.52
CA VAL A 344 -13.75 5.63 0.39
C VAL A 344 -13.61 4.14 0.71
N GLU A 345 -12.49 3.71 1.30
CA GLU A 345 -12.25 2.29 1.64
C GLU A 345 -13.26 1.75 2.67
N MET A 346 -13.78 2.60 3.56
CA MET A 346 -14.87 2.26 4.48
C MET A 346 -16.22 2.06 3.79
N LEU A 347 -16.46 2.79 2.68
CA LEU A 347 -17.71 2.75 1.92
C LEU A 347 -17.68 1.71 0.79
N LEU A 348 -16.51 1.42 0.24
CA LEU A 348 -16.31 0.47 -0.85
C LEU A 348 -14.91 -0.15 -0.77
N TYR A 349 -14.87 -1.47 -0.64
CA TYR A 349 -13.66 -2.25 -0.83
C TYR A 349 -13.71 -2.97 -2.17
N SER A 350 -12.61 -2.97 -2.92
CA SER A 350 -12.53 -3.71 -4.17
C SER A 350 -11.14 -4.25 -4.50
N ARG A 351 -11.16 -5.39 -5.20
CA ARG A 351 -10.04 -6.02 -5.91
C ARG A 351 -10.60 -6.65 -7.20
N PRO A 352 -9.77 -7.00 -8.20
CA PRO A 352 -10.28 -7.62 -9.42
C PRO A 352 -11.20 -8.83 -9.12
N GLY A 353 -12.46 -8.75 -9.59
CA GLY A 353 -13.48 -9.79 -9.42
C GLY A 353 -14.28 -9.74 -8.11
N HIS A 354 -14.01 -8.80 -7.20
CA HIS A 354 -14.68 -8.70 -5.91
C HIS A 354 -14.92 -7.23 -5.51
N VAL A 355 -16.16 -6.90 -5.19
CA VAL A 355 -16.59 -5.58 -4.71
C VAL A 355 -17.42 -5.78 -3.46
N GLU A 356 -17.10 -5.07 -2.40
CA GLU A 356 -17.86 -5.08 -1.15
C GLU A 356 -18.32 -3.67 -0.83
N LEU A 357 -19.63 -3.51 -0.65
CA LEU A 357 -20.27 -2.23 -0.39
C LEU A 357 -20.56 -2.08 1.10
N LEU A 358 -20.22 -0.92 1.64
CA LEU A 358 -20.29 -0.58 3.07
C LEU A 358 -19.52 -1.58 3.97
N PRO A 359 -18.27 -1.98 3.62
CA PRO A 359 -17.52 -2.95 4.40
C PRO A 359 -17.26 -2.49 5.84
N ALA A 360 -17.21 -1.19 6.10
CA ALA A 360 -16.91 -0.61 7.41
C ALA A 360 -17.66 0.73 7.63
N LEU A 361 -18.99 0.74 7.44
CA LEU A 361 -19.83 1.92 7.66
C LEU A 361 -20.02 2.21 9.17
N PRO A 362 -19.59 3.37 9.69
CA PRO A 362 -19.73 3.69 11.11
C PRO A 362 -21.17 4.10 11.44
N ALA A 363 -21.54 3.97 12.71
CA ALA A 363 -22.85 4.38 13.20
C ALA A 363 -23.14 5.86 12.89
N ALA A 364 -22.12 6.71 12.92
CA ALA A 364 -22.21 8.13 12.60
C ALA A 364 -22.72 8.42 11.18
N TRP A 365 -22.55 7.49 10.24
CA TRP A 365 -22.98 7.64 8.84
C TRP A 365 -24.20 6.78 8.51
N ALA A 366 -24.69 5.95 9.44
CA ALA A 366 -25.66 4.90 9.15
C ALA A 366 -27.05 5.43 8.75
N SER A 367 -27.47 6.60 9.25
CA SER A 367 -28.83 7.11 9.06
C SER A 367 -29.21 7.21 7.57
N ALA A 368 -28.40 7.90 6.78
CA ALA A 368 -28.48 7.92 5.33
C ALA A 368 -27.21 8.53 4.72
N GLY A 369 -26.90 8.16 3.48
CA GLY A 369 -25.87 8.83 2.71
C GLY A 369 -25.74 8.27 1.30
N SER A 370 -24.84 8.88 0.53
CA SER A 370 -24.50 8.44 -0.80
C SER A 370 -23.07 8.84 -1.17
N VAL A 371 -22.45 8.07 -2.05
CA VAL A 371 -21.19 8.37 -2.71
C VAL A 371 -21.33 8.06 -4.20
N ALA A 372 -20.70 8.84 -5.06
CA ALA A 372 -20.82 8.71 -6.52
C ALA A 372 -19.45 8.81 -7.18
N GLY A 373 -19.28 8.11 -8.30
CA GLY A 373 -18.07 8.17 -9.11
C GLY A 373 -16.82 7.53 -8.49
N VAL A 374 -16.94 6.72 -7.43
CA VAL A 374 -15.77 6.06 -6.82
C VAL A 374 -15.23 4.96 -7.72
N GLY A 375 -13.91 4.87 -7.82
CA GLY A 375 -13.24 3.84 -8.58
C GLY A 375 -13.37 2.46 -7.94
N VAL A 376 -13.44 1.43 -8.77
CA VAL A 376 -13.55 0.03 -8.36
C VAL A 376 -12.51 -0.78 -9.13
N ARG A 377 -11.60 -1.43 -8.39
CA ARG A 377 -10.60 -2.32 -8.98
C ARG A 377 -11.27 -3.44 -9.76
N GLY A 378 -10.68 -3.78 -10.90
CA GLY A 378 -11.27 -4.65 -11.92
C GLY A 378 -11.93 -3.89 -13.07
N GLY A 379 -11.80 -2.57 -13.13
CA GLY A 379 -12.25 -1.76 -14.27
C GLY A 379 -13.69 -1.28 -14.19
N PHE A 380 -14.14 -0.81 -13.02
CA PHE A 380 -15.48 -0.25 -12.84
C PHE A 380 -15.46 1.07 -12.06
N THR A 381 -16.56 1.82 -12.15
CA THR A 381 -16.91 2.88 -11.18
C THR A 381 -18.22 2.52 -10.49
N ALA A 382 -18.44 3.07 -9.31
CA ALA A 382 -19.66 2.84 -8.54
C ALA A 382 -20.29 4.12 -8.01
N ASP A 383 -21.62 4.15 -8.04
CA ASP A 383 -22.45 5.02 -7.24
C ASP A 383 -23.18 4.18 -6.21
N LEU A 384 -23.27 4.65 -4.97
CA LEU A 384 -23.84 3.91 -3.85
C LEU A 384 -24.70 4.85 -3.01
N SER A 385 -25.88 4.39 -2.61
CA SER A 385 -26.70 5.04 -1.58
C SER A 385 -27.09 4.06 -0.51
N TRP A 386 -27.24 4.55 0.71
CA TRP A 386 -27.62 3.75 1.87
C TRP A 386 -28.57 4.49 2.79
N ARG A 387 -29.28 3.71 3.61
CA ARG A 387 -30.18 4.18 4.67
C ARG A 387 -30.23 3.11 5.76
N ASP A 388 -30.29 3.54 7.01
CA ASP A 388 -30.35 2.64 8.18
C ASP A 388 -29.25 1.56 8.17
N GLY A 389 -28.04 1.96 7.78
CA GLY A 389 -26.87 1.10 7.70
C GLY A 389 -26.87 0.08 6.56
N ARG A 390 -27.83 0.16 5.62
CA ARG A 390 -27.99 -0.82 4.54
C ARG A 390 -27.92 -0.17 3.17
N VAL A 391 -27.30 -0.88 2.22
CA VAL A 391 -27.29 -0.48 0.81
C VAL A 391 -28.71 -0.46 0.28
N THR A 392 -29.15 0.68 -0.26
CA THR A 392 -30.47 0.83 -0.90
C THR A 392 -30.37 0.73 -2.41
N GLN A 393 -29.28 1.25 -2.98
CA GLN A 393 -28.99 1.22 -4.40
C GLN A 393 -27.48 1.23 -4.63
N ALA A 394 -27.03 0.45 -5.60
CA ALA A 394 -25.67 0.55 -6.15
C ALA A 394 -25.73 0.55 -7.67
N ARG A 395 -25.06 1.50 -8.33
CA ARG A 395 -24.88 1.51 -9.78
C ARG A 395 -23.43 1.20 -10.06
N LEU A 396 -23.16 0.14 -10.82
CA LEU A 396 -21.82 -0.13 -11.35
C LEU A 396 -21.79 0.25 -12.83
N THR A 397 -20.72 0.92 -13.25
CA THR A 397 -20.44 1.25 -14.65
C THR A 397 -19.10 0.64 -15.03
N SER A 398 -19.03 -0.06 -16.17
CA SER A 398 -17.77 -0.61 -16.66
C SER A 398 -16.95 0.46 -17.38
N VAL A 399 -15.69 0.65 -16.96
CA VAL A 399 -14.68 1.46 -17.69
C VAL A 399 -13.74 0.58 -18.53
N GLY A 400 -13.75 -0.73 -18.29
CA GLY A 400 -12.89 -1.72 -18.97
C GLY A 400 -13.07 -3.13 -18.39
N GLY A 401 -13.66 -3.22 -17.19
CA GLY A 401 -14.01 -4.45 -16.51
C GLY A 401 -15.14 -5.23 -17.18
N ARG A 402 -15.13 -6.55 -17.03
CA ARG A 402 -16.12 -7.44 -17.66
C ARG A 402 -17.01 -8.15 -16.68
N SER A 403 -16.44 -8.67 -15.59
CA SER A 403 -17.20 -9.40 -14.58
C SER A 403 -16.65 -9.12 -13.19
N THR A 404 -17.55 -9.01 -12.23
CA THR A 404 -17.20 -8.88 -10.81
C THR A 404 -18.34 -9.42 -9.94
N THR A 405 -18.00 -9.80 -8.71
CA THR A 405 -19.00 -10.18 -7.70
C THR A 405 -19.20 -9.02 -6.73
N VAL A 406 -20.43 -8.52 -6.62
CA VAL A 406 -20.81 -7.45 -5.69
C VAL A 406 -21.41 -8.06 -4.43
N LEU A 407 -20.86 -7.72 -3.26
CA LEU A 407 -21.32 -8.10 -1.94
C LEU A 407 -21.93 -6.89 -1.24
N ALA A 408 -23.14 -7.05 -0.73
CA ALA A 408 -23.84 -6.04 0.05
C ALA A 408 -24.93 -6.68 0.90
N ASN A 409 -25.18 -6.16 2.11
CA ASN A 409 -26.30 -6.59 2.97
C ASN A 409 -26.34 -8.11 3.26
N GLY A 410 -25.20 -8.79 3.23
CA GLY A 410 -25.09 -10.25 3.41
C GLY A 410 -25.45 -11.08 2.16
N ARG A 411 -25.61 -10.45 1.00
CA ARG A 411 -25.86 -11.14 -0.28
C ARG A 411 -24.73 -10.87 -1.27
N SER A 412 -24.58 -11.79 -2.22
CA SER A 412 -23.66 -11.64 -3.35
C SER A 412 -24.44 -11.65 -4.67
N ARG A 413 -23.97 -10.87 -5.64
CA ARG A 413 -24.52 -10.83 -6.99
C ARG A 413 -23.39 -10.74 -8.01
N GLN A 414 -23.36 -11.68 -8.93
CA GLN A 414 -22.47 -11.60 -10.08
C GLN A 414 -22.99 -10.54 -11.06
N VAL A 415 -22.09 -9.67 -11.50
CA VAL A 415 -22.33 -8.65 -12.51
C VAL A 415 -21.45 -8.94 -13.71
N THR A 416 -22.03 -8.87 -14.90
CA THR A 416 -21.28 -8.95 -16.17
C THR A 416 -21.74 -7.79 -17.06
N LEU A 417 -20.79 -7.00 -17.53
CA LEU A 417 -21.00 -5.79 -18.31
C LEU A 417 -20.01 -5.74 -19.46
N ARG A 418 -20.42 -5.12 -20.57
CA ARG A 418 -19.49 -4.65 -21.60
C ARG A 418 -18.93 -3.28 -21.19
N PRO A 419 -17.74 -2.89 -21.67
CA PRO A 419 -17.24 -1.53 -21.47
C PRO A 419 -18.27 -0.46 -21.85
N GLY A 420 -18.46 0.53 -20.98
CA GLY A 420 -19.46 1.60 -21.11
C GLY A 420 -20.88 1.24 -20.64
N GLU A 421 -21.19 -0.04 -20.39
CA GLU A 421 -22.48 -0.42 -19.83
C GLU A 421 -22.54 -0.15 -18.33
N SER A 422 -23.77 0.00 -17.82
CA SER A 422 -24.01 0.13 -16.38
C SER A 422 -25.19 -0.72 -15.93
N VAL A 423 -25.15 -1.17 -14.69
CA VAL A 423 -26.26 -1.87 -14.03
C VAL A 423 -26.59 -1.20 -12.70
N THR A 424 -27.88 -1.06 -12.42
CA THR A 424 -28.36 -0.64 -11.10
C THR A 424 -28.88 -1.83 -10.32
N LEU A 425 -28.27 -2.07 -9.16
CA LEU A 425 -28.64 -3.08 -8.20
C LEU A 425 -29.51 -2.43 -7.13
N ARG A 426 -30.74 -2.91 -6.98
CA ARG A 426 -31.69 -2.53 -5.92
C ARG A 426 -31.98 -3.77 -5.09
N ASN A 427 -32.28 -3.58 -3.80
CA ASN A 427 -32.65 -4.65 -2.87
C ASN A 427 -31.57 -5.74 -2.75
N LEU A 428 -30.29 -5.35 -2.74
CA LEU A 428 -29.18 -6.28 -2.46
C LEU A 428 -29.36 -6.91 -1.07
#